data_AF-A0A142BHA0-F1
#
_entry.id   AF-A0A142BHA0-F1
#
_cell.length_a   1.000
_cell.length_b   1.000
_cell.length_c   1.000
_cell.angle_alpha   90.00
_cell.angle_beta   90.00
_cell.angle_gamma   90.00
#
_symmetry.space_group_name_H-M   'P 1'
#
loop_
_entity.id
_entity.type
_entity.pdbx_description
1 polymer ?
#
loop_
_entity_poly.entity_id
_entity_poly.type
_entity_poly.pdbx_seq_one_letter_code
_entity_poly.pdbx_strand_id
1 'polypeptide(L)'
;MSFWGKLFGSDNVIKKATDGIYNGIDAAIFTKQEKAGHFLNLLKAYEPFKLAQRFLALTVGIPYVLVWLVCAFMMVIAAFMEPCTTEMICRSNTVLDISKELASKNNDTLGVPFAIILGFYFAGGTAEGIIRARSKR
;
A
#
# COMPACT_ATOMS: atom_id res chain seq x y z
N MET A 1 23.29 -6.44 -10.56
CA MET A 1 22.95 -5.40 -9.56
C MET A 1 22.01 -6.01 -8.53
N SER A 2 22.40 -6.02 -7.25
CA SER A 2 21.64 -6.63 -6.16
C SER A 2 20.25 -5.98 -5.99
N PHE A 3 19.24 -6.76 -5.59
CA PHE A 3 17.88 -6.31 -5.25
C PHE A 3 17.88 -5.09 -4.32
N TRP A 4 18.77 -5.11 -3.33
CA TRP A 4 18.99 -4.02 -2.36
C TRP A 4 19.53 -2.73 -2.99
N GLY A 5 20.38 -2.84 -4.01
CA GLY A 5 20.90 -1.68 -4.74
C GLY A 5 19.86 -1.01 -5.65
N LYS A 6 18.84 -1.76 -6.09
CA LYS A 6 17.68 -1.21 -6.81
C LYS A 6 16.63 -0.61 -5.87
N LEU A 7 16.50 -1.15 -4.66
CA LEU A 7 15.52 -0.73 -3.66
C LEU A 7 15.92 0.59 -2.97
N PHE A 8 17.20 0.73 -2.60
CA PHE A 8 17.68 1.93 -1.92
C PHE A 8 18.26 3.00 -2.85
N GLY A 9 18.49 2.66 -4.12
CA GLY A 9 19.19 3.53 -5.07
C GLY A 9 20.66 3.68 -4.67
N SER A 10 21.59 3.58 -5.62
CA SER A 10 22.96 3.99 -5.29
C SER A 10 22.97 5.51 -5.02
N ASP A 11 23.90 6.02 -4.21
CA ASP A 11 24.01 7.46 -3.86
C ASP A 11 23.94 8.41 -5.08
N ASN A 12 24.27 7.90 -6.27
CA ASN A 12 24.18 8.60 -7.55
C ASN A 12 22.73 8.84 -8.04
N VAL A 13 21.76 7.99 -7.68
CA VAL A 13 20.34 8.13 -8.05
C VAL A 13 19.67 9.18 -7.16
N ILE A 14 20.00 9.20 -5.87
CA ILE A 14 19.49 10.20 -4.92
C ILE A 14 19.99 11.59 -5.31
N LYS A 15 21.29 11.73 -5.63
CA LYS A 15 21.85 13.01 -6.12
C LYS A 15 21.19 13.49 -7.42
N LYS A 16 20.98 12.60 -8.39
CA LYS A 16 20.30 12.95 -9.65
C LYS A 16 18.83 13.32 -9.48
N ALA A 17 18.13 12.72 -8.51
CA ALA A 17 16.76 13.10 -8.19
C ALA A 17 16.70 14.50 -7.57
N THR A 18 17.60 14.81 -6.63
CA THR A 18 17.70 16.13 -6.00
C THR A 18 18.07 17.21 -7.02
N ASP A 19 19.07 16.96 -7.88
CA ASP A 19 19.47 17.91 -8.94
C ASP A 19 18.36 18.10 -10.00
N GLY A 20 17.61 17.04 -10.32
CA GLY A 20 16.48 17.10 -11.25
C GLY A 20 15.28 17.87 -10.71
N ILE A 21 15.02 17.80 -9.40
CA ILE A 21 13.98 18.58 -8.72
C ILE A 21 14.39 20.05 -8.63
N TYR A 22 15.64 20.34 -8.27
CA TYR A 22 16.15 21.70 -8.17
C TYR A 22 16.07 22.44 -9.52
N ASN A 23 16.46 21.78 -10.62
CA ASN A 23 16.36 22.35 -11.97
C ASN A 23 14.93 22.34 -12.55
N GLY A 24 14.04 21.48 -12.03
CA GLY A 24 12.64 21.39 -12.48
C GLY A 24 11.74 22.52 -11.98
N ILE A 25 12.14 23.21 -10.90
CA ILE A 25 11.40 24.35 -10.34
C ILE A 25 11.69 25.63 -11.15
N ASP A 26 12.92 25.84 -11.61
CA ASP A 26 13.30 27.02 -12.40
C ASP A 26 12.81 26.98 -13.85
N ALA A 27 12.50 25.79 -14.37
CA ALA A 27 12.19 25.61 -15.78
C ALA A 27 10.70 25.34 -16.04
N ALA A 28 9.83 26.10 -15.36
CA ALA A 28 8.37 25.99 -15.51
C ALA A 28 7.84 26.38 -16.91
N ILE A 29 8.68 26.86 -17.82
CA ILE A 29 8.34 27.24 -19.21
C ILE A 29 9.16 26.38 -20.17
N PHE A 30 8.71 25.15 -20.40
CA PHE A 30 9.33 24.24 -21.38
C PHE A 30 8.48 24.09 -22.65
N THR A 31 9.15 23.92 -23.78
CA THR A 31 8.52 23.49 -25.03
C THR A 31 7.94 22.07 -24.87
N LYS A 32 6.97 21.68 -25.73
CA LYS A 32 6.32 20.36 -25.64
C LYS A 32 7.32 19.20 -25.73
N GLN A 33 8.41 19.36 -26.48
CA GLN A 33 9.47 18.35 -26.58
C GLN A 33 10.29 18.21 -25.27
N GLU A 34 10.67 19.33 -24.64
CA GLU A 34 11.42 19.30 -23.38
C GLU A 34 10.59 18.72 -22.24
N LYS A 35 9.29 19.05 -22.19
CA LYS A 35 8.36 18.48 -21.23
C LYS A 35 8.26 16.95 -21.33
N ALA A 36 8.29 16.40 -22.55
CA ALA A 36 8.30 14.95 -22.77
C ALA A 36 9.62 14.30 -22.30
N GLY A 37 10.76 14.96 -22.56
CA GLY A 37 12.08 14.51 -22.09
C GLY A 37 12.20 14.51 -20.56
N HIS A 38 11.72 15.57 -19.89
CA HIS A 38 11.68 15.64 -18.42
C HIS A 38 10.71 14.63 -17.82
N PHE A 39 9.57 14.37 -18.45
CA PHE A 39 8.64 13.31 -18.03
C PHE A 39 9.27 11.92 -18.13
N LEU A 40 10.03 11.64 -19.18
CA LEU A 40 10.79 10.38 -19.30
C LEU A 40 11.87 10.23 -18.22
N ASN A 41 12.57 11.31 -17.88
CA ASN A 41 13.56 11.31 -16.81
C ASN A 41 12.91 11.14 -15.43
N LEU A 42 11.74 11.74 -15.22
CA LEU A 42 10.93 11.54 -14.03
C LEU A 42 10.47 10.08 -13.94
N LEU A 43 9.94 9.49 -15.02
CA LEU A 43 9.56 8.07 -15.05
C LEU A 43 10.72 7.13 -14.69
N LYS A 44 11.94 7.40 -15.17
CA LYS A 44 13.15 6.64 -14.79
C LYS A 44 13.51 6.80 -13.31
N ALA A 45 13.38 8.00 -12.75
CA ALA A 45 13.60 8.24 -11.32
C ALA A 45 12.52 7.57 -10.44
N TYR A 46 11.32 7.34 -10.97
CA TYR A 46 10.20 6.67 -10.29
C TYR A 46 10.25 5.13 -10.32
N GLU A 47 11.07 4.51 -11.17
CA GLU A 47 11.24 3.04 -11.21
C GLU A 47 11.56 2.41 -9.84
N PRO A 48 12.55 2.89 -9.06
CA PRO A 48 12.84 2.33 -7.74
C PRO A 48 11.68 2.54 -6.76
N PHE A 49 10.92 3.63 -6.88
CA PHE A 49 9.74 3.88 -6.05
C PHE A 49 8.64 2.85 -6.27
N LYS A 50 8.38 2.42 -7.52
CA LYS A 50 7.39 1.35 -7.80
C LYS A 50 7.81 0.02 -7.20
N LEU A 51 9.13 -0.25 -7.13
CA LEU A 51 9.64 -1.46 -6.49
C LEU A 51 9.45 -1.40 -4.97
N ALA A 52 9.77 -0.26 -4.34
CA ALA A 52 9.55 -0.02 -2.92
C ALA A 52 8.07 -0.12 -2.54
N GLN A 53 7.17 0.43 -3.36
CA GLN A 53 5.72 0.31 -3.18
C GLN A 53 5.25 -1.15 -3.17
N ARG A 54 5.74 -1.98 -4.11
CA ARG A 54 5.41 -3.42 -4.14
C ARG A 54 5.95 -4.14 -2.91
N PHE A 55 7.16 -3.84 -2.50
CA PHE A 55 7.76 -4.44 -1.31
C PHE A 55 6.96 -4.09 -0.05
N LEU A 56 6.62 -2.81 0.15
CA LEU A 56 5.80 -2.37 1.29
C LEU A 56 4.38 -2.96 1.27
N ALA A 57 3.76 -3.05 0.10
CA ALA A 57 2.45 -3.69 -0.05
C ALA A 57 2.50 -5.18 0.30
N LEU A 58 3.58 -5.88 -0.05
CA LEU A 58 3.75 -7.29 0.30
C LEU A 58 4.08 -7.48 1.78
N THR A 59 4.95 -6.65 2.38
CA THR A 59 5.37 -6.81 3.77
C THR A 59 4.27 -6.49 4.77
N VAL A 60 3.39 -5.51 4.49
CA VAL A 60 2.29 -5.12 5.38
C VAL A 60 0.97 -5.75 4.95
N GLY A 61 0.70 -5.83 3.65
CA GLY A 61 -0.56 -6.33 3.13
C GLY A 61 -0.76 -7.82 3.32
N ILE A 62 0.29 -8.63 3.16
CA ILE A 62 0.18 -10.09 3.37
C ILE A 62 -0.20 -10.41 4.82
N PRO A 63 0.52 -9.93 5.86
CA PRO A 63 0.12 -10.17 7.24
C PRO A 63 -1.28 -9.64 7.57
N TYR A 64 -1.62 -8.44 7.09
CA TYR A 64 -2.94 -7.84 7.33
C TYR A 64 -4.08 -8.72 6.81
N VAL A 65 -3.98 -9.20 5.57
CA VAL A 65 -4.99 -10.08 4.96
C VAL A 65 -4.99 -11.46 5.60
N LEU A 66 -3.83 -12.02 5.94
CA LEU A 66 -3.75 -13.33 6.61
C LEU A 66 -4.48 -13.35 7.95
N VAL A 67 -4.33 -12.31 8.77
CA VAL A 67 -5.06 -12.22 10.05
C VAL A 67 -6.57 -12.15 9.83
N TRP A 68 -7.03 -11.44 8.79
CA TRP A 68 -8.43 -11.42 8.40
C TRP A 68 -8.95 -12.80 7.95
N LEU A 69 -8.14 -13.58 7.22
CA LEU A 69 -8.50 -14.95 6.84
C LEU A 69 -8.61 -15.87 8.06
N VAL A 70 -7.70 -15.74 9.03
CA VAL A 70 -7.76 -16.49 10.29
C VAL A 70 -9.03 -16.14 11.07
N CYS A 71 -9.35 -14.85 11.20
CA CYS A 71 -10.59 -14.41 11.85
C CYS A 71 -11.83 -14.97 11.14
N ALA A 72 -11.88 -14.88 9.80
CA ALA A 72 -12.97 -15.45 9.01
C ALA A 72 -13.14 -16.95 9.25
N PHE A 73 -12.04 -17.69 9.29
CA PHE A 73 -12.06 -19.13 9.56
C PHE A 73 -12.55 -19.45 10.98
N MET A 74 -12.11 -18.70 11.99
CA MET A 74 -12.58 -18.86 13.36
C MET A 74 -14.09 -18.60 13.50
N MET A 75 -14.62 -17.59 12.82
CA MET A 75 -16.06 -17.33 12.79
C MET A 75 -16.85 -18.48 12.15
N VAL A 76 -16.34 -19.05 11.05
CA VAL A 76 -16.96 -20.21 10.40
C VAL A 76 -16.96 -21.41 11.34
N ILE A 77 -15.84 -21.71 12.00
CA ILE A 77 -15.77 -22.81 12.98
C ILE A 77 -16.80 -22.61 14.09
N ALA A 78 -16.90 -21.41 14.65
CA ALA A 78 -17.82 -21.13 15.75
C ALA A 78 -19.29 -21.38 15.37
N ALA A 79 -19.66 -21.20 14.09
CA ALA A 79 -21.00 -21.49 13.58
C ALA A 79 -21.34 -22.98 13.53
N PHE A 80 -20.33 -23.86 13.47
CA PHE A 80 -20.50 -25.32 13.50
C PHE A 80 -20.34 -25.92 14.92
N MET A 81 -20.05 -25.10 15.93
CA MET A 81 -20.01 -25.55 17.33
C MET A 81 -21.42 -25.60 17.92
N GLU A 82 -21.72 -26.65 18.70
CA GLU A 82 -23.07 -26.90 19.24
C GLU A 82 -23.64 -25.69 20.01
N PRO A 83 -24.96 -25.40 19.88
CA PRO A 83 -25.59 -24.28 20.57
C PRO A 83 -25.61 -24.54 22.08
N CYS A 84 -25.16 -23.53 22.83
CA CYS A 84 -24.94 -23.63 24.26
C CYS A 84 -26.25 -23.74 25.04
N THR A 85 -26.55 -24.93 25.55
CA THR A 85 -27.75 -25.19 26.35
C THR A 85 -27.48 -25.51 27.83
N THR A 86 -26.24 -25.85 28.23
CA THR A 86 -25.99 -26.36 29.60
C THR A 86 -24.67 -25.96 30.29
N GLU A 87 -23.73 -25.22 29.67
CA GLU A 87 -22.48 -24.81 30.33
C GLU A 87 -22.31 -23.30 30.49
N MET A 88 -21.75 -22.88 31.64
CA MET A 88 -21.46 -21.48 32.02
C MET A 88 -20.42 -20.81 31.09
N ILE A 89 -19.67 -21.60 30.30
CA ILE A 89 -18.69 -21.13 29.31
C ILE A 89 -19.07 -21.68 27.94
N CYS A 90 -19.68 -20.84 27.12
CA CYS A 90 -20.06 -21.19 25.76
C CYS A 90 -18.83 -21.11 24.83
N ARG A 91 -18.21 -22.26 24.50
CA ARG A 91 -17.03 -22.31 23.62
C ARG A 91 -17.23 -21.60 22.27
N SER A 92 -18.44 -21.63 21.71
CA SER A 92 -18.77 -20.91 20.46
C SER A 92 -18.64 -19.38 20.63
N ASN A 93 -19.21 -18.82 21.70
CA ASN A 93 -19.10 -17.38 21.99
C ASN A 93 -17.66 -16.96 22.26
N THR A 94 -16.89 -17.78 22.99
CA THR A 94 -15.47 -17.49 23.23
C THR A 94 -14.67 -17.41 21.94
N VAL A 95 -14.88 -18.33 20.99
CA VAL A 95 -14.18 -18.30 19.69
C VAL A 95 -14.59 -17.07 18.86
N LEU A 96 -15.88 -16.71 18.89
CA LEU A 96 -16.38 -15.49 18.22
C LEU A 96 -15.77 -14.22 18.82
N ASP A 97 -15.69 -14.13 20.15
CA ASP A 97 -15.15 -12.96 20.83
C ASP A 97 -13.65 -12.80 20.59
N ILE A 98 -12.89 -13.90 20.65
CA ILE A 98 -11.45 -13.90 20.29
C ILE A 98 -11.27 -13.48 18.83
N SER A 99 -12.11 -13.99 17.92
CA SER A 99 -12.04 -13.60 16.51
C SER A 99 -12.31 -12.11 16.30
N LYS A 100 -13.29 -11.54 16.99
CA LYS A 100 -13.61 -10.11 16.89
C LYS A 100 -12.51 -9.25 17.49
N GLU A 101 -11.98 -9.64 18.65
CA GLU A 101 -10.87 -8.91 19.28
C GLU A 101 -9.63 -8.95 18.40
N LEU A 102 -9.29 -10.10 17.83
CA LEU A 102 -8.16 -10.24 16.91
C LEU A 102 -8.34 -9.37 15.66
N ALA A 103 -9.54 -9.32 15.09
CA ALA A 103 -9.87 -8.44 13.96
C ALA A 103 -9.73 -6.95 14.34
N SER A 104 -10.19 -6.55 15.54
CA SER A 104 -10.03 -5.19 16.05
C SER A 104 -8.55 -4.82 16.17
N LYS A 105 -7.76 -5.66 16.84
CA LYS A 105 -6.32 -5.40 17.02
C LYS A 105 -5.57 -5.33 15.68
N ASN A 106 -5.97 -6.14 14.70
CA ASN A 106 -5.39 -6.10 13.35
C ASN A 106 -5.65 -4.75 12.67
N ASN A 107 -6.88 -4.25 12.74
CA ASN A 107 -7.24 -2.95 12.19
C ASN A 107 -6.55 -1.79 12.93
N ASP A 108 -6.51 -1.84 14.25
CA ASP A 108 -5.89 -0.79 15.07
C ASP A 108 -4.38 -0.70 14.83
N THR A 109 -3.72 -1.84 14.60
CA THR A 109 -2.26 -1.89 14.43
C THR A 109 -1.82 -1.71 12.97
N LEU A 110 -2.48 -2.40 12.04
CA LEU A 110 -2.05 -2.48 10.64
C LEU A 110 -2.98 -1.75 9.68
N GLY A 111 -4.19 -1.38 10.10
CA GLY A 111 -5.19 -0.74 9.22
C GLY A 111 -4.74 0.61 8.68
N VAL A 112 -4.23 1.50 9.55
CA VAL A 112 -3.71 2.82 9.12
C VAL A 112 -2.48 2.67 8.21
N PRO A 113 -1.43 1.91 8.58
CA PRO A 113 -0.29 1.66 7.69
C PRO A 113 -0.71 1.07 6.33
N PHE A 114 -1.60 0.08 6.34
CA PHE A 114 -2.09 -0.55 5.11
C PHE A 114 -2.87 0.43 4.22
N ALA A 115 -3.77 1.23 4.79
CA ALA A 115 -4.53 2.23 4.05
C ALA A 115 -3.64 3.30 3.41
N ILE A 116 -2.59 3.75 4.11
CA ILE A 116 -1.60 4.70 3.58
C ILE A 116 -0.84 4.07 2.41
N ILE A 117 -0.33 2.85 2.57
CA ILE A 117 0.41 2.13 1.51
C ILE A 117 -0.48 1.93 0.29
N LEU A 118 -1.73 1.51 0.48
CA LEU A 118 -2.71 1.32 -0.58
C LEU A 118 -3.00 2.65 -1.30
N GLY A 119 -3.18 3.73 -0.52
CA GLY A 119 -3.35 5.08 -1.03
C GLY A 119 -2.18 5.49 -1.92
N PHE A 120 -0.93 5.37 -1.45
CA PHE A 120 0.26 5.67 -2.25
C PHE A 120 0.41 4.77 -3.49
N TYR A 121 0.00 3.51 -3.39
CA TYR A 121 0.08 2.55 -4.50
C TYR A 121 -0.85 2.96 -5.67
N PHE A 122 -2.05 3.46 -5.37
CA PHE A 122 -3.04 3.81 -6.39
C PHE A 122 -3.15 5.31 -6.70
N ALA A 123 -2.63 6.20 -5.84
CA ALA A 123 -2.77 7.65 -5.97
C ALA A 123 -2.30 8.19 -7.34
N GLY A 124 -1.20 7.66 -7.89
CA GLY A 124 -0.69 8.09 -9.19
C GLY A 124 -1.68 7.86 -10.33
N GLY A 125 -2.29 6.67 -10.39
CA GLY A 125 -3.31 6.35 -11.41
C GLY A 125 -4.59 7.15 -11.23
N THR A 126 -4.99 7.42 -9.99
CA THR A 126 -6.16 8.26 -9.68
C THR A 126 -5.94 9.71 -10.11
N ALA A 127 -4.78 10.29 -9.81
CA ALA A 127 -4.44 11.67 -10.18
C ALA A 127 -4.43 11.86 -11.70
N GLU A 128 -3.79 10.96 -12.44
CA GLU A 128 -3.78 10.98 -13.91
C GLU A 128 -5.20 10.85 -14.50
N GLY A 129 -6.03 9.96 -13.91
CA GLY A 129 -7.43 9.80 -14.29
C GLY A 129 -8.24 11.10 -14.14
N ILE A 130 -8.10 11.78 -13.01
CA ILE A 130 -8.79 13.05 -12.73
C ILE A 130 -8.35 14.16 -13.69
N ILE A 131 -7.04 14.29 -13.92
CA ILE A 131 -6.48 15.31 -14.82
C ILE A 131 -7.01 15.09 -16.25
N ARG A 132 -7.00 13.85 -16.73
CA ARG A 132 -7.49 13.51 -18.07
C ARG A 132 -9.01 13.69 -18.20
N ALA A 133 -9.77 13.45 -17.14
CA ALA A 133 -11.21 13.70 -17.11
C ALA A 133 -11.53 15.21 -17.17
N ARG A 134 -10.77 16.05 -16.47
CA ARG A 134 -10.92 17.52 -16.52
C ARG A 134 -10.44 18.13 -17.84
N SER A 135 -9.38 17.60 -18.45
CA SER A 135 -8.87 18.06 -19.75
C SER A 135 -9.82 17.77 -20.92
N LYS A 136 -10.80 16.88 -20.75
CA LYS A 136 -11.82 16.56 -21.76
C LYS A 136 -13.13 17.36 -21.58
N ARG A 137 -13.28 18.10 -20.49
CA ARG A 137 -14.34 19.11 -20.33
C ARG A 137 -13.83 20.45 -20.80
#